data_AF-A0A6C0IW75-F1
#
_entry.id   AF-A0A6C0IW75-F1
#
_cell.length_a   1.000
_cell.length_b   1.000
_cell.length_c   1.000
_cell.angle_alpha   90.00
_cell.angle_beta   90.00
_cell.angle_gamma   90.00
#
_symmetry.space_group_name_H-M   'P 1'
#
loop_
_entity.id
_entity.type
_entity.pdbx_description
1 polymer ?
#
loop_
_entity_poly.entity_id
_entity_poly.type
_entity_poly.pdbx_seq_one_letter_code
_entity_poly.pdbx_strand_id
1 'polypeptide(L)'
;MHYDKNTEKIIYIINTLNLLDVKVESMEKKIDEINQLFMKYEFNKNLKLSQSNSYLKFQINILVNEKKYYIKVKSLIVRKIFKELYEIYNYSILLLISLDNLDYGFLTEKNNIMQKIIKIKKDKNLDYNKLSEITKIINTNLYLVKNLLDLFEKFIIESSKKNMKKKLHTKNLKINLMNNKNHINLEYIKYNEQLELLLDYFYNFSIKIEKQFKNQGILSVYMNFENT
;
A
#
# COMPACT_ATOMS: atom_id res chain seq x y z
N MET A 1 -0.93 -18.75 -2.64
CA MET A 1 -0.14 -18.39 -3.83
C MET A 1 -0.19 -16.90 -4.16
N HIS A 2 -1.34 -16.22 -4.29
CA HIS A 2 -1.37 -14.73 -4.46
C HIS A 2 -0.93 -13.94 -3.21
N TYR A 3 -1.13 -14.51 -2.01
CA TYR A 3 -0.83 -13.86 -0.74
C TYR A 3 0.67 -13.57 -0.54
N ASP A 4 1.52 -14.52 -0.93
CA ASP A 4 2.98 -14.44 -0.75
C ASP A 4 3.58 -13.38 -1.69
N LYS A 5 3.13 -13.35 -2.95
CA LYS A 5 3.54 -12.37 -3.97
C LYS A 5 3.18 -10.93 -3.58
N ASN A 6 1.98 -10.69 -3.05
CA ASN A 6 1.58 -9.36 -2.58
C ASN A 6 2.42 -8.90 -1.37
N THR A 7 2.81 -9.85 -0.51
CA THR A 7 3.65 -9.60 0.66
C THR A 7 5.08 -9.23 0.25
N GLU A 8 5.66 -9.91 -0.73
CA GLU A 8 6.98 -9.57 -1.27
C GLU A 8 7.01 -8.16 -1.88
N LYS A 9 6.00 -7.82 -2.69
CA LYS A 9 5.87 -6.49 -3.31
C LYS A 9 5.79 -5.38 -2.26
N ILE A 10 4.95 -5.55 -1.23
CA ILE A 10 4.79 -4.52 -0.19
C ILE A 10 6.07 -4.36 0.65
N ILE A 11 6.77 -5.45 0.95
CA ILE A 11 8.07 -5.40 1.63
C ILE A 11 9.09 -4.61 0.79
N TYR A 12 9.17 -4.87 -0.51
CA TYR A 12 10.07 -4.12 -1.39
C TYR A 12 9.73 -2.62 -1.46
N ILE A 13 8.43 -2.29 -1.52
CA ILE A 13 7.97 -0.90 -1.46
C ILE A 13 8.41 -0.24 -0.15
N ILE A 14 8.18 -0.90 1.00
CA ILE A 14 8.59 -0.41 2.32
C ILE A 14 10.10 -0.20 2.38
N ASN A 15 10.90 -1.17 1.92
CA ASN A 15 12.36 -1.05 1.89
C ASN A 15 12.84 0.14 1.05
N THR A 16 12.15 0.43 -0.06
CA THR A 16 12.45 1.60 -0.89
C THR A 16 12.10 2.91 -0.18
N LEU A 17 11.00 2.94 0.58
CA LEU A 17 10.63 4.11 1.41
C LEU A 17 11.61 4.30 2.57
N ASN A 18 12.11 3.22 3.19
CA ASN A 18 13.18 3.27 4.18
C ASN A 18 14.48 3.82 3.56
N LEU A 19 14.83 3.38 2.35
CA LEU A 19 16.00 3.90 1.63
C LEU A 19 15.90 5.42 1.40
N LEU A 20 14.71 5.93 1.06
CA LEU A 20 14.45 7.37 0.94
C LEU A 20 14.75 8.10 2.26
N ASP A 21 14.37 7.52 3.40
CA ASP A 21 14.62 8.12 4.72
C ASP A 21 16.09 8.15 5.08
N VAL A 22 16.80 7.03 4.89
CA VAL A 22 18.26 6.97 5.10
C VAL A 22 18.98 8.00 4.22
N LYS A 23 18.55 8.17 2.96
CA LYS A 23 19.14 9.19 2.07
C LYS A 23 18.86 10.60 2.55
N VAL A 24 17.63 10.91 2.96
CA VAL A 24 17.28 12.21 3.53
C VAL A 24 18.12 12.51 4.77
N GLU A 25 18.26 11.57 5.69
CA GLU A 25 19.10 11.73 6.89
C GLU A 25 20.57 11.95 6.56
N SER A 26 21.12 11.21 5.59
CA SER A 26 22.51 11.42 5.15
C SER A 26 22.73 12.82 4.57
N MET A 27 21.76 13.34 3.80
CA MET A 27 21.82 14.71 3.28
C MET A 27 21.73 15.74 4.41
N GLU A 28 20.91 15.51 5.42
CA GLU A 28 20.82 16.39 6.60
C GLU A 28 22.14 16.48 7.35
N LYS A 29 22.74 15.33 7.68
CA LYS A 29 24.07 15.29 8.30
C LYS A 29 25.09 16.04 7.47
N LYS A 30 25.07 15.87 6.14
CA LYS A 30 26.02 16.56 5.26
C LYS A 30 25.80 18.07 5.22
N ILE A 31 24.55 18.52 5.19
CA ILE A 31 24.20 19.94 5.26
C ILE A 31 24.72 20.54 6.58
N ASP A 32 24.56 19.84 7.70
CA ASP A 32 25.03 20.31 9.00
C ASP A 32 26.56 20.42 9.07
N GLU A 33 27.29 19.43 8.54
CA GLU A 33 28.76 19.49 8.41
C GLU A 33 29.21 20.72 7.61
N ILE A 34 28.58 20.98 6.46
CA ILE A 34 28.94 22.11 5.59
C ILE A 34 28.59 23.44 6.26
N ASN A 35 27.45 23.53 6.94
CA ASN A 35 27.05 24.72 7.70
C ASN A 35 28.07 25.05 8.80
N GLN A 36 28.55 24.04 9.53
CA GLN A 36 29.58 24.24 10.55
C GLN A 36 30.88 24.79 9.95
N LEU A 37 31.31 24.28 8.79
CA LEU A 37 32.48 24.78 8.07
C LEU A 37 32.27 26.20 7.54
N PHE A 38 31.11 26.47 6.95
CA PHE A 38 30.73 27.78 6.44
C PHE A 38 30.82 28.85 7.53
N MET A 39 30.25 28.59 8.71
CA MET A 39 30.32 29.50 9.85
C MET A 39 31.77 29.73 10.30
N LYS A 40 32.58 28.67 10.41
CA LYS A 40 34.01 28.80 10.77
C LYS A 40 34.78 29.71 9.81
N TYR A 41 34.48 29.64 8.52
CA TYR A 41 35.14 30.46 7.50
C TYR A 41 34.62 31.90 7.45
N GLU A 42 33.33 32.10 7.69
CA GLU A 42 32.71 33.44 7.73
C GLU A 42 33.24 34.28 8.91
N PHE A 43 33.44 33.67 10.08
CA PHE A 43 33.95 34.37 11.27
C PHE A 43 35.48 34.42 11.37
N ASN A 44 36.21 33.87 10.39
CA ASN A 44 37.67 33.90 10.41
C ASN A 44 38.18 35.30 10.04
N LYS A 45 38.59 36.07 11.05
CA LYS A 45 39.04 37.46 10.90
C LYS A 45 40.32 37.62 10.06
N ASN A 46 41.13 36.57 9.93
CA ASN A 46 42.49 36.67 9.42
C ASN A 46 42.65 36.22 7.95
N LEU A 47 41.64 35.54 7.38
CA LEU A 47 41.69 35.00 6.02
C LEU A 47 40.39 35.33 5.26
N LYS A 48 40.50 36.06 4.15
CA LYS A 48 39.36 36.33 3.26
C LYS A 48 39.01 35.08 2.45
N LEU A 49 38.13 34.24 2.98
CA LEU A 49 37.67 32.98 2.35
C LEU A 49 36.34 33.13 1.60
N SER A 50 36.06 34.32 1.05
CA SER A 50 34.76 34.64 0.42
C SER A 50 34.38 33.70 -0.72
N GLN A 51 35.33 33.32 -1.57
CA GLN A 51 35.09 32.42 -2.70
C GLN A 51 34.77 30.99 -2.22
N SER A 52 35.52 30.47 -1.24
CA SER A 52 35.23 29.17 -0.63
C SER A 52 33.85 29.15 0.04
N ASN A 53 33.48 30.20 0.76
CA ASN A 53 32.14 30.34 1.35
C ASN A 53 31.03 30.38 0.29
N SER A 54 31.28 31.00 -0.86
CA SER A 54 30.33 30.97 -1.99
C SER A 54 30.08 29.54 -2.49
N TYR A 55 31.11 28.70 -2.57
CA TYR A 55 30.97 27.30 -2.99
C TYR A 55 30.25 26.44 -1.95
N LEU A 56 30.55 26.62 -0.65
CA LEU A 56 29.85 25.92 0.43
C LEU A 56 28.36 26.28 0.44
N LYS A 57 28.04 27.58 0.27
CA LYS A 57 26.65 28.05 0.16
C LYS A 57 25.94 27.45 -1.05
N PHE A 58 26.60 27.37 -2.20
CA PHE A 58 26.06 26.70 -3.38
C PHE A 58 25.77 25.22 -3.10
N GLN A 59 26.71 24.50 -2.46
CA GLN A 59 26.54 23.10 -2.10
C GLN A 59 25.35 22.87 -1.14
N ILE A 60 25.20 23.71 -0.11
CA ILE A 60 24.04 23.67 0.81
C ILE A 60 22.74 23.82 0.03
N ASN A 61 22.66 24.81 -0.87
CA ASN A 61 21.44 25.06 -1.65
C ASN A 61 21.05 23.85 -2.52
N ILE A 62 22.02 23.19 -3.16
CA ILE A 62 21.76 21.98 -3.95
C ILE A 62 21.25 20.85 -3.05
N LEU A 63 21.95 20.55 -1.94
CA LEU A 63 21.55 19.47 -1.03
C LEU A 63 20.17 19.71 -0.39
N VAL A 64 19.85 20.96 -0.03
CA VAL A 64 18.52 21.32 0.50
C VAL A 64 17.42 21.07 -0.53
N ASN A 65 17.67 21.42 -1.80
CA ASN A 65 16.71 21.20 -2.88
C ASN A 65 16.48 19.71 -3.14
N GLU A 66 17.55 18.92 -3.21
CA GLU A 66 17.48 17.47 -3.39
C GLU A 66 16.75 16.79 -2.23
N LYS A 67 17.11 17.15 -0.98
CA LYS A 67 16.42 16.67 0.22
C LYS A 67 14.91 16.92 0.13
N LYS A 68 14.52 18.15 -0.23
CA LYS A 68 13.11 18.54 -0.37
C LYS A 68 12.40 17.75 -1.47
N TYR A 69 13.09 17.46 -2.57
CA TYR A 69 12.58 16.61 -3.64
C TYR A 69 12.24 15.19 -3.12
N TYR A 70 13.17 14.53 -2.42
CA TYR A 70 12.91 13.17 -1.90
C TYR A 70 11.79 13.12 -0.86
N ILE A 71 11.76 14.08 0.06
CA ILE A 71 10.67 14.19 1.04
C ILE A 71 9.33 14.30 0.32
N LYS A 72 9.26 15.12 -0.73
CA LYS A 72 8.05 15.32 -1.54
C LYS A 72 7.66 14.03 -2.26
N VAL A 73 8.59 13.38 -2.95
CA VAL A 73 8.36 12.10 -3.64
C VAL A 73 7.83 11.05 -2.67
N LYS A 74 8.49 10.85 -1.52
CA LYS A 74 8.05 9.93 -0.47
C LYS A 74 6.61 10.23 -0.03
N SER A 75 6.32 11.49 0.29
CA SER A 75 5.01 11.90 0.77
C SER A 75 3.88 11.64 -0.24
N LEU A 76 4.16 11.82 -1.54
CA LEU A 76 3.19 11.58 -2.61
C LEU A 76 2.89 10.09 -2.76
N ILE A 77 3.91 9.25 -2.76
CA ILE A 77 3.78 7.80 -2.86
C ILE A 77 2.97 7.28 -1.68
N VAL A 78 3.39 7.61 -0.46
CA VAL A 78 2.74 7.15 0.78
C VAL A 78 1.27 7.54 0.77
N ARG A 79 0.95 8.82 0.52
CA ARG A 79 -0.45 9.29 0.47
C ARG A 79 -1.28 8.53 -0.57
N LYS A 80 -0.74 8.31 -1.77
CA LYS A 80 -1.48 7.63 -2.83
C LYS A 80 -1.70 6.15 -2.52
N ILE A 81 -0.67 5.42 -2.06
CA ILE A 81 -0.80 4.01 -1.69
C ILE A 81 -1.87 3.85 -0.60
N PHE A 82 -1.77 4.63 0.47
CA PHE A 82 -2.74 4.55 1.57
C PHE A 82 -4.17 4.84 1.10
N LYS A 83 -4.36 5.87 0.26
CA LYS A 83 -5.68 6.19 -0.29
C LYS A 83 -6.29 4.99 -1.01
N GLU A 84 -5.54 4.40 -1.95
CA GLU A 84 -6.02 3.28 -2.77
C GLU A 84 -6.24 2.01 -1.92
N LEU A 85 -5.34 1.69 -0.99
CA LEU A 85 -5.51 0.55 -0.09
C LEU A 85 -6.76 0.71 0.79
N TYR A 86 -7.01 1.91 1.33
CA TYR A 86 -8.23 2.15 2.11
C TYR A 86 -9.50 2.06 1.27
N GLU A 87 -9.46 2.43 -0.01
CA GLU A 87 -10.58 2.25 -0.93
C GLU A 87 -10.87 0.76 -1.15
N ILE A 88 -9.85 -0.06 -1.45
CA ILE A 88 -10.00 -1.52 -1.60
C ILE A 88 -10.49 -2.16 -0.31
N TYR A 89 -9.96 -1.75 0.84
CA TYR A 89 -10.45 -2.18 2.15
C TYR A 89 -11.94 -1.89 2.31
N ASN A 90 -12.39 -0.67 2.02
CA ASN A 90 -13.81 -0.31 2.14
C ASN A 90 -14.69 -1.17 1.23
N TYR A 91 -14.24 -1.44 -0.01
CA TYR A 91 -14.95 -2.35 -0.92
C TYR A 91 -15.04 -3.77 -0.38
N SER A 92 -13.95 -4.30 0.20
CA SER A 92 -13.97 -5.63 0.83
C SER A 92 -15.01 -5.73 1.94
N ILE A 93 -15.13 -4.68 2.77
CA ILE A 93 -16.13 -4.59 3.83
C ILE A 93 -17.56 -4.48 3.27
N LEU A 94 -17.76 -3.67 2.23
CA LEU A 94 -19.07 -3.55 1.57
C LEU A 94 -19.54 -4.89 1.00
N LEU A 95 -18.64 -5.67 0.37
CA LEU A 95 -18.97 -7.01 -0.11
C LEU A 95 -19.36 -7.95 1.03
N LEU A 96 -18.61 -7.93 2.14
CA LEU A 96 -18.92 -8.73 3.33
C LEU A 96 -20.31 -8.38 3.88
N ILE A 97 -20.63 -7.09 4.02
CA ILE A 97 -21.95 -6.62 4.47
C ILE A 97 -23.06 -7.01 3.48
N SER A 98 -22.78 -6.92 2.18
CA SER A 98 -23.76 -7.26 1.14
C SER A 98 -24.10 -8.75 1.17
N LEU A 99 -23.11 -9.61 1.37
CA LEU A 99 -23.30 -11.04 1.58
C LEU A 99 -23.99 -11.34 2.92
N ASP A 100 -23.69 -10.57 3.97
CA ASP A 100 -24.36 -10.69 5.26
C ASP A 100 -25.84 -10.30 5.21
N ASN A 101 -26.21 -9.35 4.37
CA ASN A 101 -27.61 -8.94 4.21
C ASN A 101 -28.45 -9.93 3.39
N LEU A 102 -27.83 -10.91 2.72
CA LEU A 102 -28.59 -11.95 2.03
C LEU A 102 -29.17 -12.91 3.07
N ASP A 103 -30.50 -13.02 3.09
CA ASP A 103 -31.25 -13.96 3.93
C ASP A 103 -31.16 -15.39 3.35
N TYR A 104 -30.00 -16.02 3.53
CA TYR A 104 -29.78 -17.43 3.24
C TYR A 104 -29.39 -18.19 4.51
N GLY A 105 -29.63 -19.50 4.52
CA GLY A 105 -29.40 -20.37 5.67
C GLY A 105 -27.92 -20.46 6.10
N PHE A 106 -27.63 -21.31 7.09
CA PHE A 106 -26.30 -21.42 7.74
C PHE A 106 -25.92 -20.20 8.58
N LEU A 107 -26.87 -19.70 9.39
CA LEU A 107 -26.69 -18.53 10.26
C LEU A 107 -25.47 -18.66 11.19
N THR A 108 -25.23 -19.85 11.73
CA THR A 108 -24.09 -20.13 12.60
C THR A 108 -22.76 -19.95 11.89
N GLU A 109 -22.60 -20.55 10.71
CA GLU A 109 -21.39 -20.47 9.91
C GLU A 109 -21.16 -19.06 9.37
N LYS A 110 -22.24 -18.39 8.95
CA LYS A 110 -22.24 -17.00 8.53
C LYS A 110 -21.76 -16.07 9.65
N ASN A 111 -22.35 -16.17 10.84
CA ASN A 111 -21.95 -15.39 12.02
C ASN A 111 -20.48 -15.64 12.38
N ASN A 112 -20.02 -16.89 12.32
CA ASN A 112 -18.62 -17.24 12.57
C ASN A 112 -17.65 -16.59 11.58
N ILE A 113 -18.06 -16.41 10.32
CA ILE A 113 -17.24 -15.70 9.32
C ILE A 113 -17.27 -14.19 9.60
N MET A 114 -18.44 -13.61 9.88
CA MET A 114 -18.60 -12.18 10.15
C MET A 114 -17.81 -11.72 11.39
N GLN A 115 -17.71 -12.55 12.43
CA GLN A 115 -16.92 -12.25 13.63
C GLN A 115 -15.41 -12.16 13.37
N LYS A 116 -14.91 -12.73 12.27
CA LYS A 116 -13.48 -12.71 11.90
C LYS A 116 -13.07 -11.49 11.10
N ILE A 117 -14.03 -10.64 10.70
CA ILE A 117 -13.75 -9.45 9.91
C ILE A 117 -12.90 -8.48 10.71
N ILE A 118 -11.77 -8.07 10.13
CA ILE A 118 -10.87 -7.11 10.77
C ILE A 118 -11.21 -5.72 10.27
N LYS A 119 -11.49 -4.81 11.21
CA LYS A 119 -11.82 -3.42 10.92
C LYS A 119 -10.59 -2.52 11.08
N ILE A 120 -10.33 -1.68 10.08
CA ILE A 120 -9.28 -0.66 10.11
C ILE A 120 -9.90 0.71 10.39
N LYS A 121 -9.30 1.47 11.32
CA LYS A 121 -9.55 2.90 11.47
C LYS A 121 -8.59 3.65 10.57
N LYS A 122 -9.09 4.58 9.76
CA LYS A 122 -8.23 5.46 8.95
C LYS A 122 -7.35 6.29 9.87
N ASP A 123 -6.06 6.04 9.83
CA ASP A 123 -5.08 6.81 10.59
C ASP A 123 -4.87 8.20 9.98
N LYS A 124 -4.75 9.21 10.86
CA LYS A 124 -4.38 10.57 10.44
C LYS A 124 -2.90 10.66 10.07
N ASN A 125 -2.07 9.86 10.73
CA ASN A 125 -0.63 9.79 10.48
C ASN A 125 -0.32 8.55 9.62
N LEU A 126 0.05 8.79 8.36
CA LEU A 126 0.34 7.75 7.38
C LEU A 126 1.75 7.19 7.59
N ASP A 127 1.90 6.28 8.55
CA ASP A 127 3.14 5.54 8.78
C ASP A 127 3.27 4.38 7.80
N TYR A 128 4.18 4.49 6.83
CA TYR A 128 4.35 3.50 5.77
C TYR A 128 4.77 2.11 6.28
N ASN A 129 5.26 1.98 7.52
CA ASN A 129 5.52 0.68 8.12
C ASN A 129 4.24 -0.15 8.31
N LYS A 130 3.08 0.50 8.39
CA LYS A 130 1.75 -0.14 8.50
C LYS A 130 1.21 -0.66 7.16
N LEU A 131 1.89 -0.40 6.04
CA LEU A 131 1.42 -0.83 4.72
C LEU A 131 1.28 -2.36 4.61
N SER A 132 2.20 -3.10 5.22
CA SER A 132 2.18 -4.57 5.26
C SER A 132 0.96 -5.09 6.03
N GLU A 133 0.68 -4.49 7.20
CA GLU A 133 -0.47 -4.82 8.04
C GLU A 133 -1.78 -4.56 7.31
N ILE A 134 -1.95 -3.37 6.71
CA ILE A 134 -3.17 -3.01 5.98
C ILE A 134 -3.39 -3.96 4.81
N THR A 135 -2.35 -4.27 4.04
CA THR A 135 -2.43 -5.20 2.92
C THR A 135 -2.83 -6.60 3.40
N LYS A 136 -2.27 -7.07 4.52
CA LYS A 136 -2.65 -8.34 5.14
C LYS A 136 -4.11 -8.36 5.59
N ILE A 137 -4.61 -7.26 6.17
CA ILE A 137 -6.02 -7.15 6.57
C ILE A 137 -6.94 -7.19 5.34
N ILE A 138 -6.62 -6.45 4.29
CA ILE A 138 -7.39 -6.46 3.03
C ILE A 138 -7.47 -7.87 2.46
N ASN A 139 -6.33 -8.56 2.34
CA ASN A 139 -6.29 -9.92 1.83
C ASN A 139 -7.09 -10.90 2.74
N THR A 140 -7.04 -10.70 4.06
CA THR A 140 -7.83 -11.50 5.01
C THR A 140 -9.33 -11.29 4.78
N ASN A 141 -9.76 -10.04 4.66
CA ASN A 141 -11.17 -9.72 4.43
C ASN A 141 -11.65 -10.21 3.06
N LEU A 142 -10.84 -10.09 2.01
CA LEU A 142 -11.14 -10.69 0.69
C LEU A 142 -11.26 -12.22 0.77
N TYR A 143 -10.42 -12.88 1.56
CA TYR A 143 -10.56 -14.32 1.81
C TYR A 143 -11.88 -14.65 2.53
N LEU A 144 -12.32 -13.83 3.49
CA LEU A 144 -13.63 -14.00 4.12
C LEU A 144 -14.79 -13.80 3.14
N VAL A 145 -14.68 -12.87 2.19
CA VAL A 145 -15.66 -12.71 1.09
C VAL A 145 -15.81 -14.01 0.30
N LYS A 146 -14.68 -14.62 -0.06
CA LYS A 146 -14.68 -15.91 -0.76
C LYS A 146 -15.39 -17.00 0.05
N ASN A 147 -15.11 -17.10 1.35
CA ASN A 147 -15.76 -18.08 2.22
C ASN A 147 -17.28 -17.87 2.29
N LEU A 148 -17.76 -16.63 2.33
CA LEU A 148 -19.21 -16.34 2.29
C LEU A 148 -19.83 -16.67 0.92
N LEU A 149 -19.13 -16.40 -0.17
CA LEU A 149 -19.57 -16.79 -1.53
C LEU A 149 -19.71 -18.31 -1.66
N ASP A 150 -18.75 -19.07 -1.14
CA ASP A 150 -18.77 -20.53 -1.14
C ASP A 150 -19.93 -21.07 -0.26
N LEU A 151 -20.17 -20.44 0.89
CA LEU A 151 -21.30 -20.77 1.77
C LEU A 151 -22.64 -20.48 1.06
N PHE A 152 -22.73 -19.37 0.34
CA PHE A 152 -23.93 -19.01 -0.42
C PHE A 152 -24.19 -19.99 -1.56
N GLU A 153 -23.15 -20.41 -2.28
CA GLU A 153 -23.26 -21.45 -3.31
C GLU A 153 -23.72 -22.78 -2.74
N LYS A 154 -23.17 -23.20 -1.59
CA LYS A 154 -23.62 -24.40 -0.88
C LYS A 154 -25.12 -24.34 -0.56
N PHE A 155 -25.59 -23.20 -0.07
CA PHE A 155 -27.03 -22.96 0.18
C PHE A 155 -27.87 -23.09 -1.09
N ILE A 156 -27.44 -22.50 -2.21
CA ILE A 156 -28.15 -22.58 -3.49
C ILE A 156 -28.29 -24.05 -3.95
N ILE A 157 -27.21 -24.84 -3.82
CA ILE A 157 -27.21 -26.25 -4.22
C ILE A 157 -28.11 -27.09 -3.31
N GLU A 158 -28.01 -26.92 -1.99
CA GLU A 158 -28.82 -27.70 -1.03
C GLU A 158 -30.31 -27.35 -1.10
N SER A 159 -30.64 -26.07 -1.22
CA SER A 159 -32.03 -25.61 -1.37
C SER A 159 -32.65 -26.15 -2.66
N SER A 160 -31.92 -26.11 -3.78
CA SER A 160 -32.36 -26.70 -5.04
C SER A 160 -32.63 -28.20 -4.91
N LYS A 161 -31.75 -28.96 -4.24
CA LYS A 161 -31.94 -30.41 -4.01
C LYS A 161 -33.16 -30.68 -3.11
N LYS A 162 -33.34 -29.91 -2.04
CA LYS A 162 -34.51 -30.02 -1.14
C LYS A 162 -35.82 -29.72 -1.88
N ASN A 163 -35.84 -28.68 -2.71
CA ASN A 163 -37.04 -28.29 -3.47
C ASN A 163 -37.43 -29.36 -4.49
N MET A 164 -36.46 -29.97 -5.18
CA MET A 164 -36.71 -31.10 -6.08
C MET A 164 -37.30 -32.29 -5.32
N LYS A 165 -36.72 -32.69 -4.17
CA LYS A 165 -37.24 -33.79 -3.34
C LYS A 165 -38.66 -33.54 -2.85
N LYS A 166 -38.97 -32.29 -2.47
CA LYS A 166 -40.30 -31.87 -1.99
C LYS A 166 -41.28 -31.53 -3.12
N LYS A 167 -40.90 -31.70 -4.40
CA LYS A 167 -41.69 -31.32 -5.59
C LYS A 167 -42.18 -29.86 -5.56
N LEU A 168 -41.37 -28.95 -5.02
CA LEU A 168 -41.69 -27.51 -4.98
C LEU A 168 -41.40 -26.87 -6.36
N HIS A 169 -42.38 -26.16 -6.92
CA HIS A 169 -42.30 -25.55 -8.24
C HIS A 169 -41.54 -24.20 -8.26
N THR A 170 -40.33 -24.16 -7.70
CA THR A 170 -39.49 -22.94 -7.64
C THR A 170 -38.42 -22.94 -8.74
N LYS A 171 -38.81 -23.11 -10.00
CA LYS A 171 -37.86 -23.29 -11.12
C LYS A 171 -36.85 -22.12 -11.26
N ASN A 172 -37.29 -20.89 -10.96
CA ASN A 172 -36.46 -19.69 -11.14
C ASN A 172 -35.62 -19.31 -9.91
N LEU A 173 -35.90 -19.90 -8.74
CA LEU A 173 -35.21 -19.52 -7.50
C LEU A 173 -33.71 -19.77 -7.58
N LYS A 174 -33.31 -20.95 -8.06
CA LYS A 174 -31.89 -21.29 -8.24
C LYS A 174 -31.20 -20.31 -9.19
N ILE A 175 -31.84 -20.00 -10.30
CA ILE A 175 -31.29 -19.09 -11.33
C ILE A 175 -31.09 -17.70 -10.73
N ASN A 176 -32.10 -17.17 -10.02
CA ASN A 176 -32.02 -15.85 -9.40
C ASN A 176 -30.91 -15.77 -8.35
N LEU A 177 -30.81 -16.76 -7.45
CA LEU A 177 -29.76 -16.78 -6.44
C LEU A 177 -28.37 -16.93 -7.05
N MET A 178 -28.23 -17.74 -8.10
CA MET A 178 -26.95 -17.91 -8.81
C MET A 178 -26.53 -16.64 -9.53
N ASN A 179 -27.47 -15.91 -10.15
CA ASN A 179 -27.20 -14.62 -10.78
C ASN A 179 -26.69 -13.59 -9.77
N ASN A 180 -27.31 -13.52 -8.59
CA ASN A 180 -26.85 -12.65 -7.50
C ASN A 180 -25.44 -13.03 -7.04
N LYS A 181 -25.18 -14.33 -6.84
CA LYS A 181 -23.85 -14.83 -6.48
C LYS A 181 -22.80 -14.46 -7.53
N ASN A 182 -23.13 -14.61 -8.81
CA ASN A 182 -22.22 -14.30 -9.91
C ASN A 182 -21.91 -12.81 -9.98
N HIS A 183 -22.89 -11.93 -9.76
CA HIS A 183 -22.66 -10.49 -9.70
C HIS A 183 -21.65 -10.12 -8.60
N ILE A 184 -21.88 -10.61 -7.38
CA ILE A 184 -20.98 -10.35 -6.24
C ILE A 184 -19.59 -10.97 -6.49
N ASN A 185 -19.54 -12.14 -7.13
CA ASN A 185 -18.29 -12.79 -7.49
C ASN A 185 -17.48 -11.98 -8.51
N LEU A 186 -18.13 -11.33 -9.48
CA LEU A 186 -17.46 -10.43 -10.43
C LEU A 186 -16.84 -9.23 -9.72
N GLU A 187 -17.56 -8.62 -8.77
CA GLU A 187 -17.03 -7.53 -7.96
C GLU A 187 -15.84 -7.99 -7.10
N TYR A 188 -15.94 -9.18 -6.49
CA TYR A 188 -14.85 -9.79 -5.75
C TYR A 188 -13.59 -9.99 -6.62
N ILE A 189 -13.74 -10.52 -7.83
CA ILE A 189 -12.61 -10.70 -8.77
C ILE A 189 -11.99 -9.33 -9.11
N LYS A 190 -12.82 -8.35 -9.46
CA LYS A 190 -12.38 -6.99 -9.78
C LYS A 190 -11.55 -6.38 -8.65
N TYR A 191 -11.96 -6.49 -7.39
CA TYR A 191 -11.20 -5.90 -6.28
C TYR A 191 -9.91 -6.63 -5.95
N ASN A 192 -9.82 -7.96 -6.20
CA ASN A 192 -8.55 -8.68 -6.13
C ASN A 192 -7.58 -8.21 -7.22
N GLU A 193 -8.06 -8.07 -8.45
CA GLU A 193 -7.24 -7.57 -9.57
C GLU A 193 -6.78 -6.13 -9.32
N GLN A 194 -7.65 -5.27 -8.79
CA GLN A 194 -7.28 -3.91 -8.41
C GLN A 194 -6.16 -3.87 -7.37
N LEU A 195 -6.20 -4.75 -6.37
CA LEU A 195 -5.13 -4.86 -5.38
C LEU A 195 -3.81 -5.31 -6.01
N GLU A 196 -3.84 -6.31 -6.87
CA GLU A 196 -2.63 -6.79 -7.55
C GLU A 196 -2.02 -5.70 -8.43
N LEU A 197 -2.83 -5.04 -9.26
CA LEU A 197 -2.40 -3.95 -10.14
C LEU A 197 -1.83 -2.76 -9.36
N LEU A 198 -2.45 -2.39 -8.24
CA LEU A 198 -1.96 -1.35 -7.36
C LEU A 198 -0.55 -1.68 -6.85
N LEU A 199 -0.37 -2.88 -6.31
CA LEU A 199 0.92 -3.31 -5.78
C LEU A 199 1.97 -3.45 -6.87
N ASP A 200 1.60 -3.94 -8.07
CA ASP A 200 2.51 -3.99 -9.22
C ASP A 200 2.96 -2.61 -9.68
N TYR A 201 2.04 -1.65 -9.76
CA TYR A 201 2.36 -0.29 -10.14
C TYR A 201 3.40 0.31 -9.18
N PHE A 202 3.16 0.22 -7.87
CA PHE A 202 4.06 0.79 -6.87
C PHE A 202 5.37 0.02 -6.74
N TYR A 203 5.35 -1.29 -6.90
CA TYR A 203 6.57 -2.09 -6.96
C TYR A 203 7.46 -1.67 -8.13
N ASN A 204 6.89 -1.58 -9.33
CA ASN A 204 7.61 -1.13 -10.53
C ASN A 204 8.12 0.30 -10.37
N PHE A 205 7.33 1.17 -9.76
CA PHE A 205 7.75 2.54 -9.45
C PHE A 205 8.91 2.57 -8.45
N SER A 206 8.86 1.76 -7.39
CA SER A 206 9.96 1.62 -6.42
C SER A 206 11.27 1.16 -7.07
N ILE A 207 11.22 0.23 -8.03
CA ILE A 207 12.40 -0.17 -8.82
C ILE A 207 13.00 1.05 -9.55
N LYS A 208 12.16 1.94 -10.09
CA LYS A 208 12.63 3.14 -10.79
C LYS A 208 13.25 4.15 -9.82
N ILE A 209 12.72 4.30 -8.61
CA ILE A 209 13.32 5.13 -7.56
C ILE A 209 14.71 4.62 -7.21
N GLU A 210 14.87 3.31 -6.97
CA GLU A 210 16.16 2.71 -6.63
C GLU A 210 17.19 2.93 -7.76
N LYS A 211 16.78 2.73 -9.02
CA LYS A 211 17.62 3.03 -10.19
C LYS A 211 18.00 4.51 -10.28
N GLN A 212 17.06 5.41 -9.99
CA GLN A 212 17.33 6.85 -9.97
C GLN A 212 18.39 7.19 -8.92
N PHE A 213 18.39 6.53 -7.76
CA PHE A 213 19.43 6.74 -6.74
C PHE A 213 20.82 6.28 -7.16
N LYS A 214 20.92 5.12 -7.81
CA LYS A 214 22.22 4.58 -8.25
C LYS A 214 22.89 5.46 -9.33
N ASN A 215 22.10 6.24 -10.08
CA ASN A 215 22.57 6.99 -11.24
C ASN A 215 22.63 8.51 -11.03
N GLN A 216 22.69 8.98 -9.77
CA GLN A 216 22.67 10.41 -9.44
C GLN A 216 24.05 11.08 -9.55
N GLY A 217 24.42 11.48 -10.76
CA GLY A 217 25.72 12.10 -11.03
C GLY A 217 25.96 13.47 -10.36
N ILE A 218 24.91 14.26 -10.11
CA ILE A 218 25.06 15.57 -9.44
C ILE A 218 25.30 15.37 -7.95
N LEU A 219 24.52 14.50 -7.33
CA LEU A 219 24.62 14.22 -5.90
C LEU A 219 25.94 13.53 -5.55
N SER A 220 26.51 12.73 -6.48
CA SER A 220 27.81 12.08 -6.28
C SER A 220 28.99 13.05 -6.20
N VAL A 221 28.80 14.31 -6.62
CA VAL A 221 29.81 15.37 -6.42
C VAL A 221 29.88 15.78 -4.94
N TYR A 222 28.79 15.64 -4.19
CA TYR A 222 28.66 16.20 -2.84
C TYR A 222 28.56 15.14 -1.74
N MET A 223 28.21 13.90 -2.10
CA MET A 223 28.01 12.78 -1.21
C MET A 223 28.95 11.64 -1.60
N ASN A 224 29.64 11.05 -0.63
CA ASN A 224 30.34 9.79 -0.84
C ASN A 224 29.29 8.67 -0.94
N PHE A 225 28.97 8.28 -2.16
CA PHE A 225 28.29 7.01 -2.41
C PHE A 225 29.37 5.92 -2.44
N GLU A 226 30.01 5.64 -1.31
CA GLU A 226 30.67 4.34 -1.19
C GLU A 226 29.55 3.30 -1.28
N ASN A 227 29.69 2.41 -2.25
CA ASN A 227 28.71 1.37 -2.59
C ASN A 227 28.30 0.57 -1.33
N THR A 228 27.16 0.93 -0.74
CA THR A 228 26.39 0.04 0.14
C THR A 228 25.27 -0.59 -0.65
#